data_AF-A0A6B2MD65-F1
#
_entry.id   AF-A0A6B2MD65-F1
#
_cell.length_a   1.000
_cell.length_b   1.000
_cell.length_c   1.000
_cell.angle_alpha   90.00
_cell.angle_beta   90.00
_cell.angle_gamma   90.00
#
_symmetry.space_group_name_H-M   'P 1'
#
loop_
_entity.id
_entity.type
_entity.pdbx_description
1 polymer ?
#
loop_
_entity_poly.entity_id
_entity_poly.type
_entity_poly.pdbx_seq_one_letter_code
_entity_poly.pdbx_strand_id
1 'polypeptide(L)'
;MHPNNHQVGNVRTLPSRMDAIADRRQAAADDAALARDERNEAIAERVTFDVLPFAADQIAVLDAALRRGYIEDVYEVWNVCQDVLKAEIARRIAAADLAAVAPRFAQTTCSSCGTELGPGNSGVSSCRDHGAPALRILRGI
;
A
#
# COMPACT_ATOMS: atom_id res chain seq x y z
N MET A 1 28.72 -57.76 -4.61
CA MET A 1 29.27 -56.39 -4.56
C MET A 1 28.72 -55.60 -5.74
N HIS A 2 27.85 -54.64 -5.49
CA HIS A 2 27.55 -53.53 -6.42
C HIS A 2 27.38 -52.28 -5.54
N PRO A 3 28.17 -51.21 -5.75
CA PRO A 3 28.26 -50.09 -4.83
C PRO A 3 27.10 -49.10 -5.02
N ASN A 4 26.98 -48.25 -4.00
CA ASN A 4 25.88 -47.35 -3.70
C ASN A 4 25.63 -46.24 -4.74
N ASN A 5 24.34 -45.98 -4.91
CA ASN A 5 23.69 -44.67 -4.92
C ASN A 5 24.61 -43.49 -4.58
N HIS A 6 24.95 -42.68 -5.58
CA HIS A 6 25.38 -41.30 -5.39
C HIS A 6 24.26 -40.38 -5.87
N GLN A 7 23.43 -39.94 -4.93
CA GLN A 7 22.74 -38.66 -5.02
C GLN A 7 23.81 -37.57 -5.20
N VAL A 8 24.15 -37.28 -6.46
CA VAL A 8 24.88 -36.07 -6.81
C VAL A 8 23.87 -34.94 -6.69
N GLY A 9 23.70 -34.45 -5.45
CA GLY A 9 22.98 -33.21 -5.19
C GLY A 9 23.62 -32.12 -6.02
N ASN A 10 22.85 -31.55 -6.94
CA ASN A 10 23.34 -30.61 -7.94
C ASN A 10 23.66 -29.28 -7.25
N VAL A 11 24.87 -29.18 -6.70
CA VAL A 11 25.36 -28.01 -5.93
C VAL A 11 25.27 -26.72 -6.73
N ARG A 12 25.28 -26.79 -8.07
CA ARG A 12 25.08 -25.64 -8.97
C ARG A 12 23.62 -25.24 -9.18
N THR A 13 22.65 -26.11 -8.90
CA THR A 13 21.21 -25.78 -9.03
C THR A 13 20.67 -25.03 -7.81
N LEU A 14 21.37 -25.10 -6.67
CA LEU A 14 20.97 -24.37 -5.47
C LEU A 14 21.26 -22.86 -5.60
N PRO A 15 22.47 -22.41 -6.03
CA PRO A 15 22.74 -21.00 -6.32
C PRO A 15 21.77 -20.41 -7.34
N SER A 16 21.58 -21.06 -8.50
CA SER A 16 20.70 -20.55 -9.55
C SER A 16 19.22 -20.50 -9.14
N ARG A 17 18.77 -21.38 -8.23
CA ARG A 17 17.42 -21.29 -7.64
C ARG A 17 17.32 -20.17 -6.61
N MET A 18 18.36 -19.91 -5.83
CA MET A 18 18.38 -18.80 -4.88
C MET A 18 18.35 -17.46 -5.62
N ASP A 19 19.13 -17.34 -6.69
CA ASP A 19 19.13 -16.16 -7.58
C ASP A 19 17.73 -15.95 -8.19
N ALA A 20 17.10 -17.01 -8.74
CA ALA A 20 15.74 -16.91 -9.28
C ALA A 20 14.66 -16.54 -8.24
N ILE A 21 14.85 -16.92 -6.96
CA ILE A 21 13.95 -16.51 -5.88
C ILE A 21 14.15 -15.04 -5.53
N ALA A 22 15.41 -14.58 -5.48
CA ALA A 22 15.74 -13.18 -5.24
C ALA A 22 15.18 -12.30 -6.37
N ASP A 23 15.39 -12.68 -7.62
CA ASP A 23 14.87 -11.98 -8.80
C ASP A 23 13.34 -11.90 -8.76
N ARG A 24 12.66 -13.00 -8.42
CA ARG A 24 11.19 -13.01 -8.30
C ARG A 24 10.70 -12.10 -7.17
N ARG A 25 11.41 -12.06 -6.04
CA ARG A 25 11.07 -11.16 -4.93
C ARG A 25 11.25 -9.70 -5.32
N GLN A 26 12.32 -9.40 -6.06
CA GLN A 26 12.57 -8.06 -6.57
C GLN A 26 11.49 -7.65 -7.56
N ALA A 27 11.20 -8.50 -8.56
CA ALA A 27 10.12 -8.24 -9.52
C ALA A 27 8.77 -8.00 -8.83
N ALA A 28 8.42 -8.81 -7.82
CA ALA A 28 7.18 -8.61 -7.07
C ALA A 28 7.18 -7.29 -6.26
N ALA A 29 8.33 -6.84 -5.76
CA ALA A 29 8.44 -5.56 -5.07
C ALA A 29 8.32 -4.39 -6.05
N ASP A 30 8.95 -4.50 -7.22
CA ASP A 30 8.88 -3.50 -8.29
C ASP A 30 7.46 -3.38 -8.83
N ASP A 31 6.77 -4.52 -9.08
CA ASP A 31 5.36 -4.55 -9.50
C ASP A 31 4.46 -3.88 -8.45
N ALA A 32 4.70 -4.13 -7.16
CA ALA A 32 3.95 -3.50 -6.08
C ALA A 32 4.19 -1.99 -6.00
N ALA A 33 5.42 -1.53 -6.25
CA ALA A 33 5.75 -0.11 -6.31
C ALA A 33 5.05 0.56 -7.50
N LEU A 34 5.09 -0.07 -8.68
CA LEU A 34 4.43 0.42 -9.88
C LEU A 34 2.92 0.53 -9.68
N ALA A 35 2.27 -0.51 -9.15
CA ALA A 35 0.84 -0.49 -8.88
C ALA A 35 0.43 0.61 -7.88
N ARG A 36 1.28 0.90 -6.89
CA ARG A 36 1.07 2.00 -5.95
C ARG A 36 1.15 3.35 -6.65
N ASP A 37 2.15 3.53 -7.51
CA ASP A 37 2.39 4.78 -8.22
C ASP A 37 1.28 5.04 -9.25
N GLU A 38 0.86 4.02 -10.02
CA GLU A 38 -0.30 4.09 -10.93
C GLU A 38 -1.59 4.48 -10.19
N ARG A 39 -1.84 3.88 -9.03
CA ARG A 39 -2.99 4.25 -8.19
C ARG A 39 -2.90 5.70 -7.71
N ASN A 40 -1.72 6.14 -7.27
CA ASN A 40 -1.50 7.50 -6.77
C ASN A 40 -1.69 8.53 -7.90
N GLU A 41 -1.22 8.25 -9.11
CA GLU A 41 -1.47 9.05 -10.30
C GLU A 41 -2.97 9.13 -10.62
N ALA A 42 -3.66 7.99 -10.60
CA ALA A 42 -5.10 7.93 -10.85
C ALA A 42 -5.93 8.63 -9.75
N ILE A 43 -5.40 8.75 -8.52
CA ILE A 43 -5.99 9.58 -7.47
C ILE A 43 -5.77 11.05 -7.81
N ALA A 44 -4.54 11.44 -8.16
CA ALA A 44 -4.20 12.83 -8.48
C ALA A 44 -5.02 13.37 -9.67
N GLU A 45 -5.18 12.58 -10.74
CA GLU A 45 -5.96 12.96 -11.92
C GLU A 45 -7.44 13.21 -11.60
N ARG A 46 -8.00 12.50 -10.60
CA ARG A 46 -9.40 12.65 -10.19
C ARG A 46 -9.65 13.79 -9.21
N VAL A 47 -8.60 14.45 -8.71
CA VAL A 47 -8.76 15.60 -7.83
C VAL A 47 -8.77 16.87 -8.68
N THR A 48 -9.94 17.49 -8.75
CA THR A 48 -10.20 18.69 -9.56
C THR A 48 -10.56 19.87 -8.68
N PHE A 49 -10.40 21.10 -9.20
CA PHE A 49 -10.59 22.34 -8.43
C PHE A 49 -12.02 22.52 -7.88
N ASP A 50 -13.04 21.94 -8.52
CA ASP A 50 -14.45 22.03 -8.13
C ASP A 50 -14.81 21.26 -6.85
N VAL A 51 -13.97 20.31 -6.44
CA VAL A 51 -14.19 19.49 -5.24
C VAL A 51 -13.20 19.77 -4.12
N LEU A 52 -12.41 20.86 -4.24
CA LEU A 52 -11.39 21.19 -3.24
C LEU A 52 -12.01 21.72 -1.94
N PRO A 53 -11.60 21.19 -0.78
CA PRO A 53 -12.12 21.61 0.51
C PRO A 53 -11.37 22.84 1.01
N PHE A 54 -11.69 24.01 0.48
CA PHE A 54 -11.13 25.27 0.99
C PHE A 54 -11.61 25.55 2.41
N ALA A 55 -10.69 25.98 3.27
CA ALA A 55 -11.01 26.49 4.59
C ALA A 55 -11.57 27.92 4.51
N ALA A 56 -12.28 28.36 5.56
CA ALA A 56 -12.99 29.64 5.56
C ALA A 56 -12.05 30.85 5.41
N ASP A 57 -10.86 30.77 6.00
CA ASP A 57 -9.79 31.77 5.87
C ASP A 57 -9.23 31.83 4.43
N GLN A 58 -9.03 30.68 3.78
CA GLN A 58 -8.62 30.62 2.38
C GLN A 58 -9.66 31.23 1.45
N ILE A 59 -10.94 30.95 1.67
CA ILE A 59 -12.05 31.57 0.92
C ILE A 59 -12.04 33.09 1.11
N ALA A 60 -11.77 33.58 2.32
CA ALA A 60 -11.69 35.02 2.57
C ALA A 60 -10.52 35.69 1.83
N VAL A 61 -9.36 35.02 1.76
CA VAL A 61 -8.21 35.49 0.95
C VAL A 61 -8.58 35.55 -0.53
N LEU A 62 -9.20 34.49 -1.06
CA LEU A 62 -9.65 34.42 -2.45
C LEU A 62 -10.67 35.52 -2.78
N ASP A 63 -11.68 35.73 -1.93
CA ASP A 63 -12.69 36.78 -2.11
C ASP A 63 -12.06 38.17 -2.08
N ALA A 64 -11.14 38.43 -1.14
CA ALA A 64 -10.45 39.72 -1.05
C ALA A 64 -9.58 40.00 -2.29
N ALA A 65 -8.84 39.01 -2.76
CA ALA A 65 -8.03 39.07 -3.98
C ALA A 65 -8.89 39.36 -5.22
N LEU A 66 -9.99 38.62 -5.40
CA LEU A 66 -10.91 38.80 -6.52
C LEU A 66 -11.59 40.18 -6.51
N ARG A 67 -11.92 40.72 -5.32
CA ARG A 67 -12.52 42.05 -5.20
C ARG A 67 -11.56 43.18 -5.51
N ARG A 68 -10.27 43.04 -5.18
CA ARG A 68 -9.25 44.03 -5.52
C ARG A 68 -8.95 44.04 -7.02
N GLY A 69 -8.87 42.85 -7.62
CA GLY A 69 -8.68 42.69 -9.07
C GLY A 69 -7.28 43.08 -9.57
N TYR A 70 -6.26 42.99 -8.70
CA TYR A 70 -4.88 43.24 -9.10
C TYR A 70 -4.26 42.02 -9.81
N ILE A 71 -3.26 42.25 -10.67
CA ILE A 71 -2.61 41.15 -11.38
C ILE A 71 -1.72 40.33 -10.44
N GLU A 72 -1.17 40.97 -9.41
CA GLU A 72 -0.38 40.35 -8.34
C GLU A 72 -1.22 39.34 -7.54
N ASP A 73 -2.52 39.61 -7.38
CA ASP A 73 -3.48 38.76 -6.67
C ASP A 73 -3.72 37.42 -7.41
N VAL A 74 -3.42 37.34 -8.73
CA VAL A 74 -3.52 36.10 -9.50
C VAL A 74 -2.55 35.03 -8.96
N TYR A 75 -1.35 35.44 -8.55
CA TYR A 75 -0.38 34.52 -7.97
C TYR A 75 -0.81 34.05 -6.58
N GLU A 76 -1.38 34.95 -5.78
CA GLU A 76 -1.92 34.60 -4.45
C GLU A 76 -3.04 33.56 -4.57
N VAL A 77 -4.02 33.82 -5.43
CA VAL A 77 -5.12 32.89 -5.73
C VAL A 77 -4.60 31.55 -6.24
N TRP A 78 -3.70 31.58 -7.23
CA TRP A 78 -3.13 30.37 -7.80
C TRP A 78 -2.39 29.52 -6.76
N ASN A 79 -1.57 30.14 -5.92
CA ASN A 79 -0.79 29.43 -4.90
C ASN A 79 -1.70 28.79 -3.85
N VAL A 80 -2.70 29.51 -3.34
CA VAL A 80 -3.69 28.96 -2.39
C VAL A 80 -4.41 27.75 -2.99
N CYS A 81 -4.88 27.87 -4.23
CA CYS A 81 -5.55 26.79 -4.94
C CYS A 81 -4.63 25.57 -5.13
N GLN A 82 -3.37 25.77 -5.51
CA GLN A 82 -2.39 24.70 -5.69
C GLN A 82 -2.03 23.99 -4.38
N ASP A 83 -1.92 24.73 -3.28
CA ASP A 83 -1.60 24.16 -1.98
C ASP A 83 -2.75 23.29 -1.46
N VAL A 84 -4.00 23.75 -1.62
CA VAL A 84 -5.19 22.96 -1.28
C VAL A 84 -5.29 21.71 -2.16
N LEU A 85 -5.01 21.82 -3.47
CA LEU A 85 -4.98 20.67 -4.39
C LEU A 85 -3.97 19.61 -3.96
N LYS A 86 -2.73 20.00 -3.67
CA LYS A 86 -1.67 19.09 -3.20
C LYS A 86 -2.05 18.42 -1.89
N ALA A 87 -2.60 19.18 -0.94
CA ALA A 87 -3.03 18.65 0.35
C ALA A 87 -4.17 17.64 0.21
N GLU A 88 -5.12 17.89 -0.70
CA GLU A 88 -6.21 16.96 -1.03
C GLU A 88 -5.69 15.64 -1.59
N ILE A 89 -4.80 15.71 -2.59
CA ILE A 89 -4.18 14.53 -3.20
C ILE A 89 -3.46 13.71 -2.14
N ALA A 90 -2.63 14.36 -1.32
CA ALA A 90 -1.90 13.70 -0.24
C ALA A 90 -2.84 13.00 0.75
N ARG A 91 -3.96 13.64 1.12
CA ARG A 91 -4.95 13.06 2.02
C ARG A 91 -5.62 11.82 1.42
N ARG A 92 -5.99 11.86 0.13
CA ARG A 92 -6.60 10.72 -0.56
C ARG A 92 -5.64 9.56 -0.74
N ILE A 93 -4.37 9.85 -1.05
CA ILE A 93 -3.30 8.82 -1.09
C ILE A 93 -3.15 8.17 0.28
N ALA A 94 -3.04 8.97 1.36
CA ALA A 94 -2.93 8.44 2.71
C ALA A 94 -4.13 7.57 3.10
N ALA A 95 -5.35 7.96 2.72
CA ALA A 95 -6.54 7.15 2.94
C ALA A 95 -6.50 5.81 2.15
N ALA A 96 -6.01 5.84 0.91
CA ALA A 96 -5.83 4.64 0.10
C ALA A 96 -4.75 3.71 0.66
N ASP A 97 -3.66 4.26 1.20
CA ASP A 97 -2.60 3.49 1.88
C ASP A 97 -3.13 2.80 3.14
N LEU A 98 -3.91 3.50 3.96
CA LEU A 98 -4.56 2.90 5.12
C LEU A 98 -5.51 1.77 4.70
N ALA A 99 -6.29 1.98 3.64
CA ALA A 99 -7.19 0.95 3.11
C ALA A 99 -6.44 -0.28 2.56
N ALA A 100 -5.23 -0.09 2.00
CA ALA A 100 -4.41 -1.19 1.47
C ALA A 100 -3.83 -2.08 2.58
N VAL A 101 -3.56 -1.53 3.77
CA VAL A 101 -3.01 -2.28 4.92
C VAL A 101 -4.13 -2.85 5.80
N ALA A 102 -5.31 -2.24 5.80
CA ALA A 102 -6.44 -2.70 6.59
C ALA A 102 -6.93 -4.08 6.13
N PRO A 103 -7.13 -5.03 7.06
CA PRO A 103 -7.70 -6.33 6.71
C PRO A 103 -9.12 -6.14 6.17
N ARG A 104 -9.37 -6.72 4.99
CA ARG A 104 -10.68 -6.63 4.33
C ARG A 104 -11.84 -7.13 5.20
N PHE A 105 -11.57 -8.05 6.10
CA PHE A 105 -12.51 -8.52 7.11
C PHE A 105 -11.91 -8.29 8.50
N ALA A 106 -12.64 -7.60 9.38
CA ALA A 106 -12.16 -7.29 10.73
C ALA A 106 -11.97 -8.53 11.60
N GLN A 107 -12.83 -9.54 11.40
CA GLN A 107 -12.77 -10.81 12.11
C GLN A 107 -13.23 -11.92 11.16
N THR A 108 -12.54 -13.05 11.21
CA THR A 108 -12.89 -14.27 10.47
C THR A 108 -12.92 -15.47 11.39
N THR A 109 -13.73 -16.46 11.04
CA THR A 109 -13.92 -17.70 11.80
C THR A 109 -13.72 -18.89 10.90
N CYS A 110 -13.20 -19.99 11.45
CA CYS A 110 -13.14 -21.25 10.72
C CYS A 110 -14.56 -21.78 10.47
N SER A 111 -14.92 -22.00 9.21
CA SER A 111 -16.23 -22.55 8.83
C SER A 111 -16.43 -24.00 9.30
N SER A 112 -15.34 -24.73 9.58
CA SER A 112 -15.39 -26.13 9.98
C SER A 112 -15.53 -26.32 11.50
N CYS A 113 -14.78 -25.55 12.31
CA CYS A 113 -14.77 -25.73 13.78
C CYS A 113 -15.21 -24.50 14.58
N GLY A 114 -15.52 -23.38 13.93
CA GLY A 114 -15.99 -22.16 14.57
C GLY A 114 -14.92 -21.33 15.29
N THR A 115 -13.65 -21.76 15.32
CA THR A 115 -12.58 -21.02 16.00
C THR A 115 -12.34 -19.65 15.37
N GLU A 116 -12.17 -18.64 16.23
CA GLU A 116 -11.78 -17.28 15.84
C GLU A 116 -10.37 -17.26 15.26
N LEU A 117 -10.22 -16.73 14.05
CA LEU A 117 -8.93 -16.65 13.37
C LEU A 117 -8.29 -15.27 13.49
N GLY A 118 -9.07 -14.26 13.89
CA GLY A 118 -8.64 -12.87 13.83
C GLY A 118 -8.98 -12.20 12.49
N PRO A 119 -8.34 -11.08 12.15
CA PRO A 119 -8.62 -10.32 10.94
C PRO A 119 -8.33 -11.11 9.66
N GLY A 120 -8.99 -10.83 8.54
CA GLY A 120 -8.97 -11.70 7.35
C GLY A 120 -7.62 -11.92 6.66
N ASN A 121 -6.54 -11.28 7.11
CA ASN A 121 -5.16 -11.53 6.68
C ASN A 121 -4.38 -12.48 7.61
N SER A 122 -4.96 -12.91 8.74
CA SER A 122 -4.37 -13.90 9.66
C SER A 122 -4.68 -15.36 9.29
N GLY A 123 -5.40 -15.56 8.18
CA GLY A 123 -6.01 -16.84 7.80
C GLY A 123 -5.05 -18.03 7.88
N VAL A 124 -5.59 -19.16 8.35
CA VAL A 124 -4.90 -20.45 8.34
C VAL A 124 -5.47 -21.34 7.24
N SER A 125 -4.62 -22.12 6.59
CA SER A 125 -5.02 -22.97 5.46
C SER A 125 -5.69 -24.28 5.88
N SER A 126 -5.59 -24.66 7.15
CA SER A 126 -6.14 -25.92 7.67
C SER A 126 -6.75 -25.76 9.05
N CYS A 127 -7.85 -26.49 9.28
CA CYS A 127 -8.56 -26.52 10.56
C CYS A 127 -7.70 -27.04 11.72
N ARG A 128 -6.62 -27.78 11.43
CA ARG A 128 -5.70 -28.29 12.46
C ARG A 128 -4.70 -27.24 12.95
N ASP A 129 -4.52 -26.16 12.20
CA ASP A 129 -3.46 -25.17 12.47
C ASP A 129 -3.92 -24.09 13.46
N HIS A 130 -5.20 -24.07 13.87
CA HIS A 130 -5.73 -23.13 14.86
C HIS A 130 -5.03 -23.21 16.23
N GLY A 131 -4.55 -24.40 16.60
CA GLY A 131 -3.93 -24.67 17.90
C GLY A 131 -2.39 -24.68 17.86
N ALA A 132 -1.77 -24.43 16.71
CA ALA A 132 -0.31 -24.36 16.63
C ALA A 132 0.14 -23.04 17.27
N PRO A 133 1.00 -23.05 18.30
CA PRO A 133 1.52 -21.81 18.87
C PRO A 133 2.18 -21.01 17.75
N ALA A 134 1.76 -19.76 17.59
CA ALA A 134 2.30 -18.85 16.58
C ALA A 134 3.82 -18.90 16.66
N LEU A 135 4.46 -19.45 15.62
CA LEU A 135 5.90 -19.45 15.50
C LEU A 135 6.32 -17.99 15.47
N ARG A 136 6.79 -17.48 16.61
CA ARG A 136 7.42 -16.17 16.71
C ARG A 136 8.55 -16.17 15.69
N ILE A 137 8.36 -15.46 14.60
CA ILE A 137 9.43 -15.13 13.67
C ILE A 137 10.40 -14.29 14.51
N LEU A 138 11.43 -14.93 15.04
CA LEU A 138 12.55 -14.25 15.69
C LEU A 138 13.17 -13.37 14.61
N ARG A 139 12.91 -12.06 14.70
CA ARG A 139 13.65 -11.01 13.99
C ARG A 139 15.12 -11.19 14.37
N GLY A 140 15.89 -11.78 13.46
CA GLY A 140 17.35 -11.77 13.51
C GLY A 140 17.85 -10.36 13.27
N ILE A 141 18.83 -9.98 14.09
CA ILE A 141 19.56 -8.70 14.15
C ILE A 141 20.24 -8.39 12.82
#